data_AF-W4V0P6-F1
#
_entry.id   AF-W4V0P6-F1
#
_cell.length_a   1.000
_cell.length_b   1.000
_cell.length_c   1.000
_cell.angle_alpha   90.00
_cell.angle_beta   90.00
_cell.angle_gamma   90.00
#
_symmetry.space_group_name_H-M   'P 1'
#
loop_
_entity.id
_entity.type
_entity.pdbx_description
1 polymer ?
#
loop_
_entity_poly.entity_id
_entity_poly.type
_entity_poly.pdbx_seq_one_letter_code
_entity_poly.pdbx_strand_id
1 'polypeptide(L)'
;MVTGTIEDVKHTEYTAEVKIRFDEPHNWGGELYRFDWAHARLHDDFGSLHHLEIIDDKYQTLRVRFTKSISVIDRMFAQDYKAWGAVNLKEWIDSYESSRFTLIGYDMAVITSEYNIEHIEEWLRMNTPILSIEKTI
;
A
#
# COMPACT_ATOMS: atom_id res chain seq x y z
N MET A 1 13.77 18.74 4.06
CA MET A 1 12.76 17.66 4.14
C MET A 1 13.49 16.37 3.82
N VAL A 2 13.43 15.37 4.71
CA VAL A 2 14.04 14.06 4.49
C VAL A 2 12.92 13.12 4.07
N THR A 3 13.05 12.50 2.90
CA THR A 3 12.05 11.57 2.36
C THR A 3 12.54 10.13 2.48
N GLY A 4 11.59 9.20 2.47
CA GLY A 4 11.91 7.79 2.56
C GLY A 4 10.68 6.92 2.40
N THR A 5 10.92 5.62 2.33
CA THR A 5 9.87 4.60 2.25
C THR A 5 9.64 4.00 3.63
N ILE A 6 8.37 3.85 4.03
CA ILE A 6 8.01 3.10 5.23
C ILE A 6 8.27 1.61 4.97
N GLU A 7 9.12 1.00 5.78
CA GLU A 7 9.46 -0.42 5.67
C GLU A 7 8.77 -1.30 6.71
N ASP A 8 8.45 -0.73 7.86
CA ASP A 8 7.87 -1.46 8.98
C ASP A 8 7.03 -0.52 9.84
N VAL A 9 5.97 -1.06 10.44
CA VAL A 9 5.11 -0.36 11.38
C VAL A 9 4.85 -1.27 12.56
N LYS A 10 5.15 -0.77 13.76
CA LYS A 10 4.90 -1.47 15.01
C LYS A 10 3.89 -0.70 15.84
N HIS A 11 3.04 -1.47 16.49
CA HIS A 11 2.06 -0.94 17.41
C HIS A 11 2.13 -1.74 18.71
N THR A 12 2.29 -1.04 19.82
CA THR A 12 2.27 -1.62 21.18
C THR A 12 1.06 -1.10 21.94
N GLU A 13 0.94 -1.43 23.22
CA GLU A 13 -0.08 -0.82 24.09
C GLU A 13 0.15 0.68 24.28
N TYR A 14 1.40 1.14 24.17
CA TYR A 14 1.80 2.51 24.55
C TYR A 14 2.34 3.35 23.40
N THR A 15 2.81 2.72 22.32
CA THR A 15 3.52 3.40 21.21
C THR A 15 3.08 2.92 19.84
N ALA A 16 3.05 3.85 18.89
CA ALA A 16 3.13 3.56 17.47
C ALA A 16 4.53 3.94 16.98
N GLU A 17 5.14 3.08 16.17
CA GLU A 17 6.50 3.26 15.66
C GLU A 17 6.52 2.93 14.18
N VAL A 18 7.19 3.78 13.39
CA VAL A 18 7.29 3.66 11.93
C VAL A 18 8.77 3.68 11.55
N LYS A 19 9.23 2.63 10.88
CA LYS A 19 10.58 2.57 10.34
C LYS A 19 10.58 3.17 8.93
N ILE A 20 11.37 4.22 8.74
CA ILE A 20 11.55 4.86 7.43
C ILE A 20 12.95 4.56 6.93
N ARG A 21 13.07 3.89 5.78
CA ARG A 21 14.33 3.85 5.03
C ARG A 21 14.44 5.12 4.21
N PHE A 22 15.50 5.88 4.44
CA PHE A 22 15.75 7.11 3.70
C PHE A 22 16.06 6.81 2.24
N ASP A 23 15.59 7.67 1.34
CA ASP A 23 15.91 7.57 -0.09
C ASP A 23 17.41 7.81 -0.32
N GLU A 24 17.96 8.78 0.40
CA GLU A 24 19.39 9.07 0.49
C GLU A 24 19.87 8.87 1.94
N PRO A 25 20.96 8.11 2.17
CA PRO A 25 21.49 7.92 3.52
C PRO A 25 21.85 9.26 4.18
N HIS A 26 21.42 9.44 5.43
CA HIS A 26 21.59 10.67 6.18
C HIS A 26 22.86 10.61 7.05
N ASN A 27 23.68 11.67 7.06
CA ASN A 27 24.84 11.74 7.95
C ASN A 27 24.47 12.49 9.22
N TRP A 28 24.59 11.81 10.36
CA TRP A 28 24.47 12.43 11.68
C TRP A 28 25.68 12.05 12.51
N GLY A 29 26.40 13.06 13.02
CA GLY A 29 27.50 12.82 13.97
C GLY A 29 28.70 12.09 13.36
N GLY A 30 28.81 12.07 12.03
CA GLY A 30 29.86 11.34 11.31
C GLY A 30 29.46 9.92 10.91
N GLU A 31 28.28 9.45 11.32
CA GLU A 31 27.76 8.14 10.93
C GLU A 31 26.68 8.27 9.85
N LEU A 32 26.61 7.28 8.97
CA LEU A 32 25.70 7.25 7.83
C LEU A 32 24.49 6.35 8.15
N TYR A 33 23.36 6.97 8.46
CA TYR A 33 22.11 6.31 8.76
C TYR A 33 21.32 6.06 7.47
N ARG A 34 20.91 4.80 7.26
CA ARG A 34 20.08 4.41 6.11
C ARG A 34 18.59 4.40 6.43
N PHE A 35 18.25 4.40 7.71
CA PHE A 35 16.88 4.39 8.19
C PHE A 35 16.83 5.02 9.58
N ASP A 36 15.62 5.37 10.01
CA ASP A 36 15.33 5.74 11.39
C ASP A 36 13.93 5.25 11.80
N TRP A 37 13.68 5.21 13.11
CA TRP A 37 12.38 4.92 13.69
C TRP A 37 11.73 6.21 14.19
N ALA A 38 10.65 6.61 13.53
CA ALA A 38 9.75 7.60 14.09
C ALA A 38 8.79 6.93 15.09
N HIS A 39 8.37 7.64 16.13
CA HIS A 39 7.47 7.09 17.15
C HIS A 39 6.46 8.12 17.65
N ALA A 40 5.35 7.66 18.20
CA ALA A 40 4.39 8.43 18.98
C ALA A 40 3.93 7.59 20.16
N ARG A 41 3.69 8.24 21.29
CA ARG A 41 2.94 7.62 22.37
C ARG A 41 1.45 7.68 22.04
N LEU A 42 0.70 6.64 22.40
CA LEU A 42 -0.72 6.54 22.06
C LEU A 42 -1.62 7.33 23.02
N HIS A 43 -1.08 7.75 24.16
CA HIS A 43 -1.83 8.41 25.23
C HIS A 43 -1.64 9.93 25.27
N ASP A 44 -0.73 10.47 24.46
CA ASP A 44 -0.48 11.91 24.33
C ASP A 44 0.15 12.23 22.97
N ASP A 45 0.28 13.51 22.62
CA ASP A 45 0.80 13.95 21.31
C ASP A 45 2.34 13.92 21.19
N PHE A 46 3.04 13.23 22.09
CA PHE A 46 4.50 13.23 22.13
C PHE A 46 5.11 12.16 21.22
N GLY A 47 6.19 12.54 20.53
CA GLY A 47 7.02 11.66 19.70
C GLY A 47 7.25 12.25 18.31
N SER A 48 8.19 11.71 17.55
CA SER A 48 8.55 12.24 16.23
C SER A 48 7.54 11.96 15.11
N LEU A 49 6.53 11.12 15.34
CA LEU A 49 5.54 10.75 14.31
C LEU A 49 4.73 11.94 13.80
N HIS A 50 4.46 12.96 14.63
CA HIS A 50 3.75 14.17 14.17
C HIS A 50 4.59 15.08 13.26
N HIS A 51 5.89 14.80 13.13
CA HIS A 51 6.75 15.44 12.13
C HIS A 51 6.79 14.69 10.80
N LEU A 52 6.16 13.51 10.71
CA LEU A 52 5.99 12.82 9.45
C LEU A 52 4.81 13.42 8.70
N GLU A 53 5.07 13.77 7.46
CA GLU A 53 4.04 14.08 6.49
C GLU A 53 4.01 12.93 5.49
N ILE A 54 2.84 12.30 5.36
CA ILE A 54 2.61 11.38 4.25
C ILE A 54 2.48 12.27 3.02
N ILE A 55 3.36 12.06 2.05
CA ILE A 55 3.49 12.91 0.86
C ILE A 55 2.19 12.91 0.02
N ASP A 56 1.24 12.02 0.30
CA ASP A 56 -0.07 12.07 -0.32
C ASP A 56 -1.18 11.51 0.59
N ASP A 57 -1.96 12.39 1.22
CA ASP A 57 -3.14 12.05 2.03
C ASP A 57 -4.40 11.79 1.17
N LYS A 58 -4.29 12.01 -0.14
CA LYS A 58 -5.40 11.77 -1.08
C LYS A 58 -5.47 10.32 -1.54
N TYR A 59 -4.38 9.57 -1.39
CA TYR A 59 -4.33 8.17 -1.80
C TYR A 59 -5.08 7.31 -0.81
N GLN A 60 -6.19 6.75 -1.26
CA GLN A 60 -6.93 5.76 -0.52
C GLN A 60 -6.34 4.38 -0.76
N THR A 61 -6.41 3.51 0.26
CA THR A 61 -5.81 2.18 0.20
C THR A 61 -6.86 1.09 0.39
N LEU A 62 -6.81 0.05 -0.45
CA LEU A 62 -7.53 -1.20 -0.27
C LEU A 62 -6.54 -2.32 -0.01
N ARG A 63 -6.72 -3.02 1.09
CA ARG A 63 -6.12 -4.33 1.30
C ARG A 63 -7.13 -5.39 0.90
N VAL A 64 -6.78 -6.15 -0.14
CA VAL A 64 -7.66 -7.13 -0.75
C VAL A 64 -7.11 -8.53 -0.53
N ARG A 65 -7.99 -9.44 -0.11
CA ARG A 65 -7.73 -10.87 -0.08
C ARG A 65 -8.71 -11.58 -1.01
N PHE A 66 -8.16 -12.46 -1.83
CA PHE A 66 -8.91 -13.24 -2.81
C PHE A 66 -9.11 -14.68 -2.33
N THR A 67 -10.17 -15.35 -2.79
CA THR A 67 -10.38 -16.79 -2.58
C THR A 67 -9.50 -17.66 -3.50
N LYS A 68 -8.95 -17.06 -4.55
CA LYS A 68 -7.99 -17.68 -5.48
C LYS A 68 -6.66 -16.93 -5.41
N SER A 69 -5.57 -17.62 -5.71
CA SER A 69 -4.25 -16.98 -5.82
C SER A 69 -4.22 -15.92 -6.92
N ILE A 70 -3.36 -14.92 -6.78
CA ILE A 70 -3.16 -13.89 -7.81
C ILE A 70 -2.79 -14.51 -9.17
N SER A 71 -1.91 -15.53 -9.20
CA SER A 71 -1.57 -16.22 -10.45
C SER A 71 -2.75 -16.93 -11.14
N VAL A 72 -3.79 -17.31 -10.40
CA VAL A 72 -5.02 -17.86 -10.99
C VAL A 72 -5.87 -16.73 -11.58
N ILE A 73 -5.95 -15.59 -10.88
CA ILE A 73 -6.67 -14.41 -11.36
C ILE A 73 -6.00 -13.86 -12.63
N ASP A 74 -4.67 -13.77 -12.67
CA ASP A 74 -3.94 -13.33 -13.86
C ASP A 74 -4.19 -14.25 -15.06
N ARG A 75 -4.36 -15.55 -14.83
CA ARG A 75 -4.77 -16.48 -15.90
C ARG A 75 -6.19 -16.20 -16.42
N MET A 76 -7.10 -15.70 -15.58
CA MET A 76 -8.42 -15.28 -16.03
C MET A 76 -8.30 -14.08 -16.98
N PHE A 77 -7.42 -13.12 -16.68
CA PHE A 77 -7.13 -11.97 -17.57
C PHE A 77 -6.56 -12.41 -18.91
N ALA A 78 -5.57 -13.31 -18.90
CA ALA A 78 -4.99 -13.83 -20.13
C ALA A 78 -5.99 -14.62 -20.99
N GLN A 79 -6.95 -15.31 -20.37
CA GLN A 79 -7.99 -16.07 -21.08
C GLN A 79 -9.07 -15.19 -21.69
N ASP A 80 -9.42 -14.08 -21.03
CA ASP A 80 -10.47 -13.16 -21.48
C ASP A 80 -9.95 -11.74 -21.76
N TYR A 81 -8.82 -11.67 -22.46
CA TYR A 81 -8.18 -10.40 -22.82
C TYR A 81 -9.12 -9.46 -23.59
N LYS A 82 -10.03 -10.02 -24.40
CA LYS A 82 -10.99 -9.23 -25.19
C LYS A 82 -12.01 -8.50 -24.31
N ALA A 83 -12.40 -9.08 -23.17
CA ALA A 83 -13.34 -8.43 -22.26
C ALA A 83 -12.64 -7.41 -21.35
N TRP A 84 -11.41 -7.69 -20.91
CA TRP A 84 -10.78 -6.91 -19.83
C TRP A 84 -9.70 -5.94 -20.32
N GLY A 85 -9.16 -6.12 -21.53
CA GLY A 85 -8.19 -5.21 -22.15
C GLY A 85 -6.80 -5.20 -21.50
N ALA A 86 -6.55 -6.07 -20.53
CA ALA A 86 -5.28 -6.22 -19.81
C ALA A 86 -4.92 -7.70 -19.67
N VAL A 87 -3.63 -8.02 -19.56
CA VAL A 87 -3.13 -9.40 -19.48
C VAL A 87 -3.04 -9.94 -18.05
N ASN A 88 -3.15 -9.08 -17.03
CA ASN A 88 -3.20 -9.46 -15.62
C ASN A 88 -3.86 -8.37 -14.76
N LEU A 89 -4.15 -8.70 -13.50
CA LEU A 89 -4.83 -7.79 -12.59
C LEU A 89 -4.00 -6.53 -12.29
N LYS A 90 -2.67 -6.69 -12.19
CA LYS A 90 -1.75 -5.59 -11.94
C LYS A 90 -1.80 -4.56 -13.08
N GLU A 91 -1.70 -5.00 -14.33
CA GLU A 91 -1.77 -4.11 -15.49
C GLU A 91 -3.12 -3.39 -15.56
N TRP A 92 -4.22 -4.09 -15.28
CA TRP A 92 -5.54 -3.47 -15.27
C TRP A 92 -5.63 -2.34 -14.24
N ILE A 93 -5.18 -2.58 -13.00
CA ILE A 93 -5.20 -1.57 -11.93
C ILE A 93 -4.21 -0.43 -12.23
N ASP A 94 -3.00 -0.76 -12.65
CA ASP A 94 -1.94 0.21 -12.92
C ASP A 94 -2.21 1.05 -14.17
N SER A 95 -3.19 0.67 -14.99
CA SER A 95 -3.66 1.46 -16.13
C SER A 95 -4.45 2.70 -15.72
N TYR A 96 -5.05 2.71 -14.52
CA TYR A 96 -5.72 3.87 -13.98
C TYR A 96 -4.70 4.89 -13.48
N GLU A 97 -4.94 6.17 -13.75
CA GLU A 97 -4.10 7.25 -13.26
C GLU A 97 -4.04 7.23 -11.72
N SER A 98 -2.86 7.57 -11.20
CA SER A 98 -2.59 7.59 -9.76
C SER A 98 -3.00 6.31 -9.03
N SER A 99 -2.91 5.14 -9.70
CA SER A 99 -3.31 3.85 -9.14
C SER A 99 -2.18 2.82 -9.21
N ARG A 100 -2.04 2.02 -8.14
CA ARG A 100 -0.97 1.02 -8.02
C ARG A 100 -1.44 -0.26 -7.36
N PHE A 101 -1.11 -1.39 -7.97
CA PHE A 101 -1.25 -2.72 -7.38
C PHE A 101 0.10 -3.23 -6.86
N THR A 102 0.10 -3.63 -5.58
CA THR A 102 1.24 -4.22 -4.88
C THR A 102 0.87 -5.60 -4.37
N LEU A 103 1.57 -6.62 -4.86
CA LEU A 103 1.44 -7.99 -4.38
C LEU A 103 2.07 -8.10 -2.98
N ILE A 104 1.32 -8.55 -1.99
CA ILE A 104 1.81 -8.73 -0.61
C ILE A 104 1.70 -10.18 -0.11
N GLY A 105 1.11 -11.07 -0.89
CA GLY A 105 0.98 -12.49 -0.55
C GLY A 105 0.49 -13.32 -1.73
N TYR A 106 0.29 -14.62 -1.50
CA TYR A 106 -0.18 -15.55 -2.53
C TYR A 106 -1.57 -15.21 -3.07
N ASP A 107 -2.47 -14.79 -2.17
CA ASP A 107 -3.87 -14.44 -2.39
C ASP A 107 -4.18 -13.01 -1.92
N MET A 108 -3.16 -12.18 -1.67
CA MET A 108 -3.32 -10.84 -1.08
C MET A 108 -2.61 -9.75 -1.87
N ALA A 109 -3.25 -8.60 -1.97
CA ALA A 109 -2.70 -7.41 -2.59
C ALA A 109 -3.09 -6.14 -1.82
N VAL A 110 -2.25 -5.12 -1.95
CA VAL A 110 -2.55 -3.74 -1.57
C VAL A 110 -2.74 -2.95 -2.85
N ILE A 111 -3.84 -2.21 -2.92
CA ILE A 111 -4.15 -1.32 -4.03
C ILE A 111 -4.24 0.09 -3.48
N THR A 112 -3.51 1.01 -4.08
CA THR A 112 -3.61 2.43 -3.77
C THR A 112 -4.17 3.19 -4.96
N SER A 113 -5.02 4.18 -4.71
CA SER A 113 -5.52 5.07 -5.75
C SER A 113 -5.92 6.41 -5.18
N GLU A 114 -5.53 7.50 -5.85
CA GLU A 114 -5.96 8.86 -5.49
C GLU A 114 -7.44 9.09 -5.83
N TYR A 115 -7.88 8.62 -7.01
CA TYR A 115 -9.19 8.98 -7.57
C TYR A 115 -10.13 7.79 -7.82
N ASN A 116 -9.58 6.60 -8.01
CA ASN A 116 -10.32 5.48 -8.59
C ASN A 116 -10.68 4.38 -7.58
N ILE A 117 -10.42 4.58 -6.28
CA ILE A 117 -10.50 3.49 -5.30
C ILE A 117 -11.89 2.87 -5.22
N GLU A 118 -12.96 3.68 -5.29
CA GLU A 118 -14.34 3.20 -5.19
C GLU A 118 -14.74 2.39 -6.43
N HIS A 119 -14.37 2.87 -7.62
CA HIS A 119 -14.61 2.18 -8.87
C HIS A 119 -13.80 0.88 -8.98
N ILE A 120 -12.55 0.88 -8.51
CA ILE A 120 -11.73 -0.33 -8.44
C ILE A 120 -12.37 -1.34 -7.47
N GLU A 121 -12.80 -0.90 -6.29
CA GLU A 121 -13.47 -1.77 -5.32
C GLU A 121 -14.74 -2.41 -5.91
N GLU A 122 -15.60 -1.60 -6.52
CA GLU A 122 -16.84 -2.07 -7.16
C GLU A 122 -16.54 -3.10 -8.24
N TRP A 123 -15.60 -2.81 -9.13
CA TRP A 123 -15.23 -3.72 -10.22
C TRP A 123 -14.66 -5.03 -9.70
N LEU A 124 -13.79 -4.98 -8.67
CA LEU A 124 -13.22 -6.16 -8.05
C LEU A 124 -14.30 -7.07 -7.45
N ARG A 125 -15.30 -6.49 -6.77
CA ARG A 125 -16.41 -7.25 -6.18
C ARG A 125 -17.27 -7.95 -7.22
N MET A 126 -17.41 -7.37 -8.42
CA MET A 126 -18.22 -7.96 -9.49
C MET A 126 -17.46 -9.00 -10.33
N ASN A 127 -16.16 -8.80 -10.55
CA ASN A 127 -15.42 -9.55 -11.58
C ASN A 127 -14.35 -10.49 -11.01
N THR A 128 -13.98 -10.35 -9.74
CA THR A 128 -12.90 -11.15 -9.13
C THR A 128 -13.39 -11.92 -7.91
N PRO A 129 -12.77 -13.06 -7.58
CA PRO A 129 -13.26 -13.93 -6.52
C PRO A 129 -12.76 -13.44 -5.15
N ILE A 130 -13.38 -12.39 -4.63
CA ILE A 130 -13.01 -11.71 -3.38
C ILE A 130 -13.36 -12.55 -2.13
N LEU A 131 -12.43 -12.60 -1.17
CA LEU A 131 -12.68 -13.13 0.17
C LEU A 131 -12.95 -11.99 1.16
N SER A 132 -12.10 -10.96 1.18
CA SER A 132 -12.28 -9.76 2.01
C SER A 132 -11.63 -8.53 1.37
N ILE A 133 -12.19 -7.36 1.68
CA ILE A 133 -11.62 -6.06 1.33
C ILE A 133 -11.67 -5.20 2.59
N GLU A 134 -10.52 -4.64 2.95
CA GLU A 134 -10.37 -3.68 4.04
C GLU A 134 -9.95 -2.34 3.41
N LYS A 135 -10.76 -1.31 3.62
CA LYS A 135 -10.43 0.06 3.20
C LYS A 135 -9.69 0.74 4.34
N THR A 136 -8.46 1.17 4.08
CA THR A 136 -7.67 1.96 5.01
C THR A 136 -7.72 3.41 4.53
N ILE A 137 -8.23 4.28 5.40
CA ILE A 137 -8.30 5.73 5.21
C ILE A 137 -6.97 6.32 5.64
#